data_AF-A0A7C1VK93-F1
#
_entry.id   AF-A0A7C1VK93-F1
#
_cell.length_a   1.000
_cell.length_b   1.000
_cell.length_c   1.000
_cell.angle_alpha   90.00
_cell.angle_beta   90.00
_cell.angle_gamma   90.00
#
_symmetry.space_group_name_H-M   'P 1'
#
loop_
_entity.id
_entity.type
_entity.pdbx_description
1 polymer ?
#
loop_
_entity_poly.entity_id
_entity_poly.type
_entity_poly.pdbx_seq_one_letter_code
_entity_poly.pdbx_strand_id
1 'polypeptide(L)' 'MTDARVCPVCNGSGRYDIVPSGTSTMPSQVCHGCDGKGWVEVGSGEIQSYQLHYGPCDGSKKYELR' A
#
# COMPACT_ATOMS: atom_id res chain seq x y z
N MET A 1 -6.19 -21.21 5.86
CA MET A 1 -5.21 -20.91 6.92
C MET A 1 -4.55 -19.59 6.54
N THR A 2 -4.55 -18.59 7.40
CA THR A 2 -3.84 -17.32 7.16
C THR A 2 -2.44 -17.43 7.72
N ASP A 3 -1.44 -17.02 6.95
CA ASP A 3 -0.04 -17.05 7.34
C ASP A 3 0.45 -15.62 7.54
N ALA A 4 1.07 -15.34 8.68
CA ALA A 4 1.57 -14.00 8.99
C ALA A 4 2.98 -13.82 8.40
N ARG A 5 3.15 -12.82 7.54
CA ARG A 5 4.45 -12.48 6.94
C ARG A 5 4.89 -11.09 7.35
N VAL A 6 6.21 -10.90 7.48
CA VAL A 6 6.80 -9.58 7.71
C VAL A 6 6.31 -8.62 6.63
N CYS A 7 5.85 -7.43 7.03
CA CYS A 7 5.39 -6.43 6.08
C CYS A 7 6.56 -6.00 5.20
N PRO A 8 6.50 -6.21 3.86
CA PRO A 8 7.62 -5.91 2.98
C PRO A 8 7.83 -4.40 2.79
N VAL A 9 6.83 -3.58 3.12
CA VAL A 9 6.90 -2.13 2.92
C VAL A 9 7.72 -1.47 4.02
N CYS A 10 7.53 -1.90 5.28
CA CYS A 10 8.26 -1.36 6.45
C CYS A 10 9.30 -2.31 7.04
N ASN A 11 9.50 -3.49 6.44
CA ASN A 11 10.42 -4.53 6.92
C ASN A 11 10.25 -4.90 8.40
N GLY A 12 8.99 -4.94 8.88
CA GLY A 12 8.70 -5.33 10.27
C GLY A 12 8.61 -4.19 11.27
N SER A 13 9.01 -2.96 10.93
CA SER A 13 9.03 -1.85 11.89
C SER A 13 7.63 -1.33 12.26
N GLY A 14 6.64 -1.55 11.38
CA GLY A 14 5.31 -0.94 11.48
C GLY A 14 5.29 0.57 11.22
N ARG A 15 6.44 1.21 10.96
CA ARG A 15 6.54 2.67 10.85
C ARG A 15 7.57 3.10 9.81
N TYR A 16 7.43 4.32 9.31
CA TYR A 16 8.42 4.98 8.47
C TYR A 16 8.94 6.23 9.18
N ASP A 17 10.25 6.41 9.13
CA ASP A 17 10.86 7.68 9.48
C ASP A 17 10.75 8.60 8.27
N ILE A 18 9.92 9.63 8.36
CA ILE A 18 10.00 10.73 7.39
C ILE A 18 11.24 11.52 7.78
N VAL A 19 12.22 11.63 6.90
CA VAL A 19 13.37 12.53 7.05
C VAL A 19 13.01 13.92 6.54
N PRO A 20 12.53 14.86 7.38
CA PRO A 20 12.48 16.24 6.96
C PRO A 20 13.92 16.74 6.83
N SER A 21 14.17 17.48 5.76
CA SER A 21 15.40 18.24 5.58
C SER A 21 15.48 19.34 6.66
N GLY A 22 15.93 19.00 7.87
CA GLY A 22 16.02 19.95 8.96
C GLY A 22 15.89 19.28 10.32
N THR A 23 16.88 19.51 11.17
CA THR A 23 17.04 18.96 12.52
C THR A 23 15.90 19.40 13.45
N SER A 24 14.84 18.60 13.57
CA SER A 24 13.96 18.58 14.74
C SER A 24 13.09 17.34 14.69
N THR A 25 13.22 16.51 15.73
CA THR A 25 12.39 15.36 16.13
C THR A 25 11.50 14.76 15.04
N MET A 26 11.91 13.61 14.48
CA MET A 26 11.22 12.97 13.36
C MET A 26 9.83 12.48 13.76
N PRO A 27 8.75 12.89 13.07
CA PRO A 27 7.46 12.23 13.23
C PRO A 27 7.50 10.88 12.50
N SER A 28 7.54 9.78 13.26
CA SER A 28 7.37 8.44 12.70
C SER A 28 5.93 8.28 12.20
N GLN A 29 5.75 8.02 10.91
CA GLN A 29 4.43 7.70 10.36
C GLN A 29 4.12 6.22 10.51
N VAL A 30 2.85 5.91 10.67
CA VAL A 30 2.37 4.52 10.67
C VAL A 30 2.53 3.93 9.26
N CYS A 31 2.99 2.70 9.18
CA CYS A 31 3.13 2.01 7.91
C CYS A 31 1.76 1.74 7.28
N HIS A 32 1.46 2.37 6.15
CA HIS A 32 0.21 2.16 5.41
C HIS A 32 0.02 0.72 4.89
N GLY A 33 1.10 -0.04 4.72
CA GLY A 33 1.06 -1.41 4.20
C GLY A 33 0.70 -2.46 5.25
N CYS A 34 0.76 -2.13 6.54
CA CYS A 34 0.39 -3.04 7.63
C CYS A 34 -0.34 -2.36 8.79
N ASP A 35 -0.77 -1.12 8.59
CA ASP A 35 -1.45 -0.30 9.60
C ASP A 35 -0.75 -0.26 10.97
N GLY A 36 0.59 -0.23 10.96
CA GLY A 36 1.38 -0.17 12.21
C GLY A 36 1.75 -1.51 12.83
N LYS A 37 1.27 -2.63 12.28
CA LYS A 37 1.47 -3.95 12.88
C LYS A 37 2.87 -4.53 12.66
N GLY A 38 3.54 -4.13 11.57
CA GLY A 38 4.82 -4.71 11.13
C GLY A 38 4.69 -6.01 10.34
N TRP A 39 3.50 -6.58 10.23
CA TRP A 39 3.23 -7.83 9.51
C TRP A 39 1.91 -7.76 8.76
N VAL A 40 1.73 -8.63 7.77
CA VAL A 40 0.52 -8.75 6.95
C VAL A 40 0.00 -10.18 6.99
N GLU A 41 -1.32 -10.35 6.96
CA GLU A 41 -1.98 -11.64 6.83
C GLU A 41 -2.02 -12.03 5.36
N VAL A 42 -1.33 -13.11 5.00
CA VAL A 42 -1.39 -13.71 3.68
C VAL A 42 -2.35 -14.89 3.77
N GLY A 43 -3.55 -14.73 3.25
CA GLY A 43 -4.45 -15.87 3.05
C GLY A 43 -3.85 -16.81 2.00
N SER A 44 -3.99 -18.12 2.20
CA SER A 44 -3.75 -19.14 1.17
C SER A 44 -4.83 -19.10 0.06
N GLY A 45 -5.31 -17.90 -0.27
CA GLY A 45 -6.40 -17.69 -1.22
C GLY A 45 -5.96 -18.20 -2.57
N GLU A 46 -6.68 -19.20 -3.08
CA GLU A 46 -6.68 -19.52 -4.51
C GLU A 46 -6.80 -18.20 -5.26
N ILE A 47 -5.96 -17.99 -6.28
CA ILE A 47 -6.03 -16.80 -7.12
C ILE A 47 -7.45 -16.76 -7.67
N GLN A 48 -8.32 -15.95 -7.06
CA GLN A 48 -9.60 -15.66 -7.64
C GLN A 48 -9.25 -14.84 -8.87
N SER A 49 -9.33 -15.49 -10.03
CA SER A 49 -9.17 -14.86 -11.32
C SER A 49 -10.26 -13.79 -11.43
N TYR A 50 -9.97 -12.59 -10.95
CA TYR A 50 -10.82 -11.45 -11.18
C TYR A 50 -10.74 -11.19 -12.69
N GLN A 51 -11.85 -11.42 -13.39
CA GLN A 51 -11.95 -10.98 -14.78
C GLN A 51 -11.88 -9.46 -14.77
N LEU A 52 -10.68 -8.94 -15.02
CA LEU A 52 -10.46 -7.53 -15.33
C LEU A 52 -11.29 -7.23 -16.58
N HIS A 53 -12.44 -6.60 -16.38
CA HIS A 53 -13.21 -6.03 -17.46
C HIS A 53 -12.45 -4.80 -17.96
N TYR A 54 -11.49 -5.04 -18.86
CA TYR A 54 -10.90 -3.98 -19.66
C TYR A 54 -11.98 -3.48 -20.62
N GLY A 55 -12.76 -2.50 -20.17
CA GLY A 55 -13.58 -1.70 -21.08
C GLY A 55 -12.66 -0.97 -22.06
N PRO A 56 -13.07 -0.77 -23.33
CA PRO A 56 -12.31 0.05 -24.24
C PRO A 56 -12.12 1.43 -23.61
N CYS A 57 -10.87 1.87 -23.51
CA CYS A 57 -10.53 3.26 -23.24
C CYS A 57 -10.99 4.08 -24.45
N ASP A 58 -12.27 4.45 -24.45
CA ASP A 58 -12.83 5.42 -25.38
C ASP A 58 -12.16 6.78 -25.08
N GLY A 59 -11.19 7.15 -25.93
CA GLY A 59 -10.39 8.37 -25.83
C GLY A 59 -11.17 9.67 -26.01
N SER A 60 -12.48 9.68 -25.79
CA SER A 60 -13.38 10.81 -25.99
C SER A 60 -13.64 11.65 -24.73
N LYS A 61 -13.13 11.26 -23.55
CA LYS A 61 -13.19 12.13 -22.36
C LYS A 61 -12.08 13.19 -22.39
N LYS A 62 -12.32 14.25 -23.16
CA LYS A 62 -11.64 15.54 -22.97
C LYS A 62 -11.89 15.99 -21.53
N TYR A 63 -10.84 16.08 -20.73
CA TYR A 63 -10.90 16.84 -19.49
C TYR A 63 -10.97 18.32 -19.91
N GLU A 64 -12.12 18.97 -19.74
CA GLU A 64 -12.19 20.42 -19.76
C GLU A 64 -11.56 20.94 -18.47
N LEU A 65 -10.34 21.47 -18.59
CA LEU A 65 -9.79 22.39 -17.60
C LEU A 65 -10.60 23.69 -17.72
N ARG A 66 -11.44 23.97 -16.74
CA ARG A 66 -11.97 25.31 -16.49
C ARG A 66 -11.20 25.96 -15.36
#